data_AF-A0AA39K9X6-F1
#
_entry.id   AF-A0AA39K9X6-F1
#
_cell.length_a   1.000
_cell.length_b   1.000
_cell.length_c   1.000
_cell.angle_alpha   90.00
_cell.angle_beta   90.00
_cell.angle_gamma   90.00
#
_symmetry.space_group_name_H-M   'P 1'
#
loop_
_entity.id
_entity.type
_entity.pdbx_description
1 polymer ?
#
loop_
_entity_poly.entity_id
_entity_poly.type
_entity_poly.pdbx_seq_one_letter_code
_entity_poly.pdbx_strand_id
1 'polypeptide(L)'
;MTDSAHAAVIAVTAWKLKSEIDSCSAAAPSDVLSEANSAVMVQKFYDMVPWILIAAQDLIDVKDGFIKVGFVTRVCSFVNPVVTSVTALRDKVDTCTADEDKATVQEICATVLEKMMKVKDTYCG
;
A
#
# COMPACT_ATOMS: atom_id res chain seq x y z
N MET A 1 6.16 27.25 -8.74
CA MET A 1 4.71 26.93 -8.71
C MET A 1 4.44 25.42 -8.85
N THR A 2 5.39 24.54 -8.51
CA THR A 2 5.31 23.08 -8.74
C THR A 2 4.96 22.25 -7.50
N ASP A 3 4.99 22.85 -6.31
CA ASP A 3 5.04 22.06 -5.06
C ASP A 3 3.65 21.70 -4.53
N SER A 4 2.60 22.47 -4.87
CA SER A 4 1.22 22.16 -4.48
C SER A 4 0.54 21.13 -5.39
N ALA A 5 0.94 21.04 -6.65
CA ALA A 5 0.38 20.07 -7.60
C ALA A 5 0.82 18.64 -7.26
N HIS A 6 2.10 18.43 -6.94
CA HIS A 6 2.61 17.12 -6.49
C HIS A 6 1.95 16.68 -5.18
N ALA A 7 1.76 17.58 -4.21
CA ALA A 7 1.03 17.32 -2.97
C ALA A 7 -0.39 16.80 -3.22
N ALA A 8 -1.12 17.44 -4.14
CA ALA A 8 -2.47 17.07 -4.49
C ALA A 8 -2.53 15.74 -5.24
N VAL A 9 -1.60 15.48 -6.17
CA VAL A 9 -1.49 14.20 -6.87
C VAL A 9 -1.20 13.07 -5.90
N ILE A 10 -0.24 13.24 -4.99
CA ILE A 10 0.11 12.25 -3.96
C ILE A 10 -1.09 11.98 -3.05
N ALA A 11 -1.80 13.02 -2.59
CA ALA A 11 -2.98 12.88 -1.75
C ALA A 11 -4.12 12.12 -2.47
N VAL A 12 -4.37 12.44 -3.74
CA VAL A 12 -5.40 11.76 -4.55
C VAL A 12 -5.00 10.31 -4.83
N THR A 13 -3.74 10.04 -5.15
CA THR A 13 -3.23 8.69 -5.40
C THR A 13 -3.28 7.84 -4.12
N ALA A 14 -2.90 8.39 -2.96
CA ALA A 14 -2.99 7.69 -1.68
C ALA A 14 -4.44 7.33 -1.30
N TRP A 15 -5.40 8.25 -1.53
CA TRP A 15 -6.82 7.98 -1.30
C TRP A 15 -7.39 6.92 -2.23
N LYS A 16 -7.06 6.99 -3.53
CA LYS A 16 -7.47 5.96 -4.49
C LYS A 16 -6.88 4.61 -4.13
N LEU A 17 -5.58 4.56 -3.82
CA LEU A 17 -4.91 3.33 -3.39
C LEU A 17 -5.59 2.74 -2.16
N LYS A 18 -5.89 3.55 -1.14
CA LYS A 18 -6.66 3.11 0.03
C LYS A 18 -8.02 2.52 -0.36
N SER A 19 -8.79 3.24 -1.18
CA SER A 19 -10.13 2.82 -1.60
C SER A 19 -10.10 1.48 -2.37
N GLU A 20 -9.13 1.30 -3.26
CA GLU A 20 -8.95 0.05 -4.00
C GLU A 20 -8.54 -1.09 -3.05
N ILE A 21 -7.61 -0.84 -2.11
CA ILE A 21 -7.20 -1.84 -1.10
C ILE A 21 -8.38 -2.26 -0.21
N ASP A 22 -9.18 -1.30 0.26
CA ASP A 22 -10.37 -1.58 1.06
C ASP A 22 -11.40 -2.39 0.25
N SER A 23 -11.59 -2.04 -1.01
CA SER A 23 -12.51 -2.75 -1.92
C SER A 23 -12.04 -4.18 -2.18
N CYS A 24 -10.74 -4.37 -2.44
CA CYS A 24 -10.13 -5.69 -2.56
C CYS A 24 -10.29 -6.51 -1.27
N SER A 25 -10.06 -5.90 -0.11
CA SER A 25 -10.20 -6.58 1.19
C SER A 25 -11.64 -7.02 1.45
N ALA A 26 -12.63 -6.20 1.06
CA ALA A 26 -14.04 -6.52 1.19
C ALA A 26 -14.51 -7.59 0.17
N ALA A 27 -13.92 -7.61 -1.02
CA ALA A 27 -14.22 -8.59 -2.08
C ALA A 27 -13.46 -9.91 -1.92
N ALA A 28 -12.43 -9.95 -1.08
CA ALA A 28 -11.62 -11.14 -0.87
C ALA A 28 -12.47 -12.28 -0.30
N PRO A 29 -12.40 -13.49 -0.89
CA PRO A 29 -13.22 -14.62 -0.47
C PRO A 29 -12.95 -15.00 0.98
N SER A 30 -13.96 -15.56 1.64
CA SER A 30 -13.83 -16.14 2.98
C SER A 30 -13.17 -17.52 2.96
N ASP A 31 -13.29 -18.21 1.83
CA ASP A 31 -12.78 -19.57 1.64
C ASP A 31 -11.42 -19.54 0.95
N VAL A 32 -10.64 -20.60 1.17
CA VAL A 32 -9.36 -20.79 0.48
C VAL A 32 -9.60 -20.93 -1.02
N LEU A 33 -8.84 -20.18 -1.80
CA LEU A 33 -8.87 -20.21 -3.26
C LEU A 33 -8.33 -21.54 -3.78
N SER A 34 -8.84 -21.97 -4.93
CA SER A 34 -8.16 -23.02 -5.71
C SER A 34 -6.78 -22.54 -6.14
N GLU A 35 -5.85 -23.47 -6.38
CA GLU A 35 -4.48 -23.19 -6.83
C GLU A 35 -4.45 -22.22 -8.02
N ALA A 36 -5.28 -22.47 -9.05
CA ALA A 36 -5.36 -21.61 -10.23
C ALA A 36 -5.83 -20.18 -9.91
N ASN A 37 -6.79 -20.01 -9.00
CA ASN A 37 -7.27 -18.68 -8.60
C ASN A 37 -6.28 -17.98 -7.67
N SER A 38 -5.61 -18.74 -6.80
CA SER A 38 -4.53 -18.26 -5.92
C SER A 38 -3.37 -17.72 -6.76
N ALA A 39 -2.90 -18.46 -7.76
CA ALA A 39 -1.84 -18.02 -8.67
C ALA A 39 -2.21 -16.74 -9.46
N VAL A 40 -3.46 -16.63 -9.93
CA VAL A 40 -3.94 -15.40 -10.60
C VAL A 40 -3.92 -14.21 -9.63
N MET A 41 -4.35 -14.40 -8.39
CA MET A 41 -4.30 -13.38 -7.35
C MET A 41 -2.85 -12.97 -7.04
N VAL A 42 -1.96 -13.93 -6.85
CA VAL A 42 -0.52 -13.70 -6.60
C VAL A 42 0.09 -12.88 -7.74
N GLN A 43 -0.18 -13.22 -8.99
CA GLN A 43 0.31 -12.47 -10.14
C GLN A 43 -0.21 -11.02 -10.13
N LYS A 44 -1.49 -10.80 -9.79
CA LYS A 44 -2.03 -9.44 -9.67
C LYS A 44 -1.38 -8.63 -8.56
N PHE A 45 -1.09 -9.26 -7.42
CA PHE A 45 -0.29 -8.63 -6.37
C PHE A 45 1.10 -8.24 -6.89
N TYR A 46 1.80 -9.14 -7.56
CA TYR A 46 3.10 -8.85 -8.16
C TYR A 46 3.06 -7.67 -9.13
N ASP A 47 2.05 -7.59 -10.00
CA ASP A 47 1.90 -6.50 -10.96
C ASP A 47 1.72 -5.13 -10.27
N MET A 48 1.09 -5.11 -9.09
CA MET A 48 0.82 -3.88 -8.33
C MET A 48 2.00 -3.40 -7.49
N VAL A 49 2.84 -4.31 -6.98
CA VAL A 49 3.93 -4.01 -6.05
C VAL A 49 4.86 -2.90 -6.55
N PRO A 50 5.40 -2.93 -7.78
CA PRO A 50 6.32 -1.90 -8.26
C PRO A 50 5.74 -0.49 -8.17
N TRP A 51 4.46 -0.32 -8.51
CA TRP A 51 3.77 0.97 -8.46
C TRP A 51 3.67 1.52 -7.04
N ILE A 52 3.34 0.66 -6.07
CA ILE A 52 3.26 1.06 -4.65
C ILE A 52 4.65 1.43 -4.14
N LEU A 53 5.68 0.64 -4.48
CA LEU A 53 7.05 0.89 -4.06
C LEU A 53 7.62 2.20 -4.63
N ILE A 54 7.34 2.50 -5.91
CA ILE A 54 7.70 3.76 -6.55
C ILE A 54 6.99 4.93 -5.86
N ALA A 55 5.67 4.86 -5.70
CA ALA A 55 4.91 5.94 -5.06
C ALA A 55 5.36 6.20 -3.61
N ALA A 56 5.69 5.14 -2.86
CA ALA A 56 6.24 5.26 -1.52
C ALA A 56 7.66 5.85 -1.51
N GLN A 57 8.50 5.52 -2.50
CA GLN A 57 9.83 6.12 -2.65
C GLN A 57 9.73 7.61 -3.02
N ASP A 58 8.90 7.96 -4.00
CA ASP A 58 8.69 9.35 -4.41
C ASP A 58 8.26 10.21 -3.21
N LEU A 59 7.37 9.67 -2.36
CA LEU A 59 6.97 10.28 -1.10
C LEU A 59 8.15 10.51 -0.16
N ILE A 60 9.09 9.58 -0.03
CA ILE A 60 10.27 9.76 0.81
C ILE A 60 11.19 10.85 0.22
N ASP A 61 11.38 10.85 -1.10
CA ASP A 61 12.32 11.75 -1.78
C ASP A 61 11.91 13.23 -1.69
N VAL A 62 10.60 13.51 -1.65
CA VAL A 62 10.08 14.88 -1.54
C VAL A 62 9.86 15.36 -0.09
N LYS A 63 10.32 14.58 0.90
CA LYS A 63 10.14 14.86 2.34
C LYS A 63 10.47 16.28 2.75
N ASP A 64 11.69 16.73 2.44
CA ASP A 64 12.18 18.03 2.91
C ASP A 64 11.33 19.18 2.37
N GLY A 65 10.82 19.02 1.14
CA GLY A 65 9.86 19.94 0.54
C GLY A 65 8.58 20.01 1.36
N PHE A 66 7.96 18.86 1.66
CA PHE A 66 6.72 18.80 2.44
C PHE A 66 6.86 19.27 3.88
N ILE A 67 8.01 18.99 4.53
CA ILE A 67 8.30 19.51 5.87
C ILE A 67 8.38 21.03 5.84
N LYS A 68 9.15 21.58 4.89
CA LYS A 68 9.35 23.03 4.77
C LYS A 68 8.04 23.80 4.56
N VAL A 69 7.07 23.21 3.85
CA VAL A 69 5.77 23.84 3.59
C VAL A 69 4.69 23.48 4.63
N GLY A 70 5.02 22.70 5.67
CA GLY A 70 4.10 22.37 6.77
C GLY A 70 3.03 21.33 6.41
N PHE A 71 3.26 20.48 5.41
CA PHE A 71 2.30 19.47 4.95
C PHE A 71 2.36 18.13 5.70
N VAL A 72 3.32 17.98 6.63
CA VAL A 72 3.61 16.76 7.38
C VAL A 72 2.35 16.09 7.97
N THR A 73 1.53 16.86 8.71
CA THR A 73 0.28 16.37 9.31
C THR A 73 -0.69 15.81 8.27
N ARG A 74 -0.75 16.44 7.10
CA ARG A 74 -1.64 16.03 6.02
C ARG A 74 -1.15 14.74 5.37
N VAL A 75 0.16 14.63 5.11
CA VAL A 75 0.76 13.38 4.62
C VAL A 75 0.50 12.24 5.60
N CYS A 76 0.65 12.47 6.91
CA CYS A 76 0.34 11.49 7.94
C CYS A 76 -1.11 11.03 7.96
N SER A 77 -2.04 11.95 7.77
CA SER A 77 -3.47 11.63 7.69
C SER A 77 -3.80 10.69 6.51
N PHE A 78 -2.93 10.61 5.50
CA PHE A 78 -3.09 9.70 4.36
C PHE A 78 -2.31 8.40 4.53
N VAL A 79 -1.07 8.47 5.01
CA VAL A 79 -0.19 7.29 5.10
C VAL A 79 -0.69 6.31 6.17
N ASN A 80 -1.14 6.80 7.33
CA ASN A 80 -1.63 5.94 8.42
C ASN A 80 -2.81 5.03 7.99
N PRO A 81 -3.87 5.56 7.36
CA PRO A 81 -4.94 4.73 6.84
C PRO A 81 -4.49 3.74 5.77
N VAL A 82 -3.59 4.13 4.85
CA VAL A 82 -3.09 3.20 3.82
C VAL A 82 -2.32 2.03 4.45
N VAL A 83 -1.43 2.29 5.41
CA VAL A 83 -0.71 1.24 6.16
C VAL A 83 -1.70 0.28 6.84
N THR A 84 -2.76 0.83 7.44
CA THR A 84 -3.82 0.02 8.08
C THR A 84 -4.54 -0.86 7.06
N SER A 85 -4.95 -0.29 5.93
CA SER A 85 -5.62 -1.02 4.85
C SER A 85 -4.72 -2.10 4.23
N VAL A 86 -3.43 -1.81 4.01
CA VAL A 86 -2.46 -2.82 3.51
C VAL A 86 -2.31 -3.97 4.50
N THR A 87 -2.27 -3.67 5.80
CA THR A 87 -2.20 -4.70 6.85
C THR A 87 -3.45 -5.58 6.84
N ALA A 88 -4.63 -4.97 6.76
CA ALA A 88 -5.89 -5.71 6.68
C ALA A 88 -5.99 -6.57 5.41
N LEU A 89 -5.53 -6.05 4.26
CA LEU A 89 -5.49 -6.80 3.01
C LEU A 89 -4.53 -8.00 3.13
N ARG A 90 -3.34 -7.81 3.72
CA ARG A 90 -2.40 -8.91 3.98
C ARG A 90 -3.07 -10.02 4.77
N ASP A 91 -3.68 -9.70 5.91
CA ASP A 91 -4.30 -10.68 6.78
C ASP A 91 -5.42 -11.43 6.05
N LYS A 92 -6.21 -10.72 5.24
CA LYS A 92 -7.30 -11.31 4.47
C LYS A 92 -6.80 -12.21 3.34
N VAL A 93 -5.77 -11.77 2.63
CA VAL A 93 -5.18 -12.56 1.54
C VAL A 93 -4.50 -13.80 2.11
N ASP A 94 -3.81 -13.69 3.23
CA ASP A 94 -3.23 -14.84 3.94
C ASP A 94 -4.28 -15.90 4.28
N THR A 95 -5.48 -15.49 4.68
CA THR A 95 -6.57 -16.43 4.97
C THR A 95 -7.14 -17.14 3.74
N CYS A 96 -7.10 -16.54 2.55
CA CYS A 96 -7.70 -17.11 1.34
C CYS A 96 -6.70 -17.66 0.32
N THR A 97 -5.39 -17.44 0.50
CA THR A 97 -4.33 -17.96 -0.38
C THR A 97 -4.14 -19.46 -0.17
N ALA A 98 -3.89 -20.21 -1.24
CA ALA A 98 -3.52 -21.63 -1.15
C ALA A 98 -2.15 -21.80 -0.46
N ASP A 99 -1.93 -22.92 0.23
CA ASP A 99 -0.72 -23.10 1.07
C ASP A 99 0.59 -22.98 0.29
N GLU A 100 0.64 -23.44 -0.97
CA GLU A 100 1.81 -23.31 -1.83
C GLU A 100 2.21 -21.86 -2.16
N ASP A 101 1.23 -20.95 -2.20
CA ASP A 101 1.43 -19.54 -2.59
C ASP A 101 1.58 -18.61 -1.39
N LYS A 102 1.22 -19.07 -0.18
CA LYS A 102 1.21 -18.25 1.05
C LYS A 102 2.56 -17.58 1.31
N ALA A 103 3.66 -18.32 1.20
CA ALA A 103 4.99 -17.77 1.47
C ALA A 103 5.33 -16.58 0.55
N THR A 104 5.02 -16.74 -0.75
CA THR A 104 5.24 -15.69 -1.77
C THR A 104 4.38 -14.47 -1.50
N VAL A 105 3.09 -14.67 -1.18
CA VAL A 105 2.18 -13.55 -0.90
C VAL A 105 2.56 -12.83 0.39
N GLN A 106 2.98 -13.56 1.42
CA GLN A 106 3.48 -12.98 2.67
C GLN A 106 4.73 -12.12 2.44
N GLU A 107 5.68 -12.57 1.61
CA GLU A 107 6.89 -11.81 1.27
C GLU A 107 6.56 -10.52 0.51
N ILE A 108 5.65 -10.60 -0.47
CA ILE A 108 5.14 -9.44 -1.20
C ILE A 108 4.52 -8.42 -0.25
N CYS A 109 3.60 -8.88 0.60
CA CYS A 109 2.90 -8.02 1.55
C CYS A 109 3.87 -7.40 2.56
N ALA A 110 4.85 -8.16 3.04
CA ALA A 110 5.88 -7.67 3.96
C ALA A 110 6.71 -6.56 3.32
N THR A 111 7.12 -6.72 2.05
CA THR A 111 7.91 -5.72 1.31
C THR A 111 7.14 -4.40 1.16
N VAL A 112 5.86 -4.48 0.76
CA VAL A 112 5.00 -3.30 0.63
C VAL A 112 4.81 -2.62 1.99
N LEU A 113 4.51 -3.41 3.03
CA LEU A 113 4.30 -2.89 4.37
C LEU A 113 5.55 -2.22 4.95
N GLU A 114 6.73 -2.82 4.77
CA GLU A 114 8.01 -2.24 5.20
C GLU A 114 8.23 -0.87 4.55
N LYS A 115 7.98 -0.76 3.24
CA LYS A 115 8.13 0.50 2.52
C LYS A 115 7.14 1.56 3.01
N MET A 116 5.87 1.18 3.20
CA MET A 116 4.84 2.09 3.70
C MET A 116 5.09 2.52 5.16
N MET A 117 5.64 1.63 5.99
CA MET A 117 6.09 1.95 7.35
C MET A 117 7.25 2.95 7.34
N LYS A 118 8.22 2.81 6.43
CA LYS A 118 9.27 3.83 6.26
C LYS A 118 8.72 5.20 5.90
N VAL A 119 7.70 5.26 5.03
CA VAL A 119 6.99 6.52 4.73
C VAL A 119 6.31 7.06 6.00
N LYS A 120 5.61 6.19 6.74
CA LYS A 120 4.95 6.58 8.00
C LYS A 120 5.95 7.16 9.00
N ASP A 121 7.07 6.48 9.26
CA ASP A 121 8.09 6.95 10.19
C ASP A 121 8.73 8.26 9.73
N THR A 122 8.84 8.46 8.42
CA THR A 122 9.41 9.67 7.81
C THR A 122 8.58 10.92 8.08
N TYR A 123 7.25 10.78 8.12
CA TYR A 123 6.33 11.91 8.24
C TYR A 123 5.64 11.98 9.60
N CYS A 124 5.46 10.86 10.30
CA CYS A 124 4.57 10.75 11.47
C CYS A 124 5.28 10.39 12.77
N GLY A 125 6.58 10.08 12.69
CA GLY A 125 7.46 9.85 13.84
C GLY A 125 8.08 11.13 14.37
#